data_AF-A0A974ZKD7-F1
#
_entry.id   AF-A0A974ZKD7-F1
#
_cell.length_a   1.000
_cell.length_b   1.000
_cell.length_c   1.000
_cell.angle_alpha   90.00
_cell.angle_beta   90.00
_cell.angle_gamma   90.00
#
_symmetry.space_group_name_H-M   'P 1'
#
loop_
_entity.id
_entity.type
_entity.pdbx_description
1 polymer ?
#
loop_
_entity_poly.entity_id
_entity_poly.type
_entity_poly.pdbx_seq_one_letter_code
_entity_poly.pdbx_strand_id
1 'polypeptide(L)'
;MPWFFSERGYDEDLPSGYGSERYVKRSQELAKITYGARKITREDHEGRTEIVRDNLCFYGAPHVAFLFMPEMEGTEREAADLGMYAQNFLLSLAAHSYHGIPQAAVSLFAGTTRKALGVEPGYKLLFGIAFGCGNEEDALFNARPGRVELAESIVLHGYPRRPLDVL
;
A
#
# COMPACT_ATOMS: atom_id res chain seq x y z
N MET A 1 -10.68 -5.91 14.36
CA MET A 1 -10.19 -7.10 13.62
C MET A 1 -11.42 -7.82 13.09
N PRO A 2 -11.55 -8.07 11.78
CA PRO A 2 -12.61 -8.93 11.26
C PRO A 2 -12.40 -10.37 11.76
N TRP A 3 -13.48 -11.02 12.16
CA TRP A 3 -13.52 -12.37 12.74
C TRP A 3 -13.07 -13.49 11.77
N PHE A 4 -12.99 -13.19 10.46
CA PHE A 4 -12.68 -14.16 9.39
C PHE A 4 -11.25 -14.74 9.45
N PHE A 5 -10.32 -14.11 10.15
CA PHE A 5 -8.89 -14.49 10.14
C PHE A 5 -8.42 -15.34 11.33
N SER A 6 -9.32 -15.84 12.19
CA SER A 6 -8.95 -16.46 13.47
C SER A 6 -8.48 -17.92 13.42
N GLU A 7 -8.60 -18.64 12.30
CA GLU A 7 -8.34 -20.10 12.27
C GLU A 7 -6.97 -20.53 11.70
N ARG A 8 -6.22 -19.68 10.97
CA ARG A 8 -4.88 -20.04 10.42
C ARG A 8 -3.73 -19.10 10.76
N GLY A 9 -3.98 -17.95 11.41
CA GLY A 9 -2.96 -16.94 11.64
C GLY A 9 -2.44 -16.30 10.35
N TYR A 10 -1.73 -15.18 10.46
CA TYR A 10 -0.98 -14.59 9.34
C TYR A 10 0.39 -15.25 9.21
N ASP A 11 0.91 -15.31 7.99
CA ASP A 11 2.31 -15.66 7.71
C ASP A 11 2.99 -14.40 7.14
N GLU A 12 3.13 -13.40 8.01
CA GLU A 12 3.65 -12.08 7.67
C GLU A 12 5.19 -12.07 7.67
N ASP A 13 5.78 -11.55 6.60
CA ASP A 13 7.24 -11.40 6.53
C ASP A 13 7.74 -10.12 7.26
N LEU A 14 6.82 -9.20 7.60
CA LEU A 14 7.12 -7.87 8.15
C LEU A 14 6.16 -7.54 9.31
N PRO A 15 6.63 -6.84 10.37
CA PRO A 15 5.80 -6.49 11.51
C PRO A 15 4.55 -5.68 11.11
N SER A 16 3.39 -6.10 11.61
CA SER A 16 2.15 -5.34 11.44
C SER A 16 1.98 -4.26 12.53
N GLY A 17 1.68 -3.02 12.11
CA GLY A 17 1.37 -1.93 13.04
C GLY A 17 1.73 -0.54 12.53
N TYR A 18 1.04 0.48 13.04
CA TYR A 18 1.29 1.88 12.67
C TYR A 18 2.21 2.60 13.68
N GLY A 19 2.57 1.96 14.80
CA GLY A 19 3.40 2.58 15.84
C GLY A 19 2.65 3.72 16.56
N SER A 20 3.11 4.96 16.38
CA SER A 20 2.60 6.13 17.11
C SER A 20 1.13 6.47 16.82
N GLU A 21 0.46 7.14 17.76
CA GLU A 21 -0.92 7.63 17.62
C GLU A 21 -1.14 8.45 16.33
N ARG A 22 -0.11 9.22 15.90
CA ARG A 22 -0.13 10.00 14.67
C ARG A 22 -0.43 9.13 13.45
N TYR A 23 0.25 8.00 13.31
CA TYR A 23 0.10 7.11 12.16
C TYR A 23 -1.18 6.26 12.27
N VAL A 24 -1.60 5.90 13.49
CA VAL A 24 -2.91 5.27 13.73
C VAL A 24 -4.05 6.17 13.24
N LYS A 25 -4.01 7.47 13.58
CA LYS A 25 -5.02 8.43 13.12
C LYS A 25 -5.07 8.52 11.59
N ARG A 26 -3.92 8.58 10.91
CA ARG A 26 -3.84 8.59 9.44
C ARG A 26 -4.44 7.32 8.82
N SER A 27 -4.19 6.15 9.42
CA SER A 27 -4.80 4.90 8.98
C SER A 27 -6.33 4.94 9.11
N GLN A 28 -6.84 5.48 10.22
CA GLN A 28 -8.28 5.63 10.44
C GLN A 28 -8.94 6.61 9.46
N GLU A 29 -8.24 7.69 9.09
CA GLU A 29 -8.69 8.66 8.08
C GLU A 29 -8.77 8.02 6.69
N LEU A 30 -7.72 7.27 6.28
CA LEU A 30 -7.74 6.48 5.05
C LEU A 30 -8.90 5.48 5.06
N ALA A 31 -9.08 4.75 6.15
CA ALA A 31 -10.19 3.81 6.31
C ALA A 31 -11.55 4.51 6.16
N LYS A 32 -11.74 5.69 6.77
CA LYS A 32 -12.98 6.48 6.65
C LYS A 32 -13.26 6.86 5.19
N ILE A 33 -12.24 7.24 4.43
CA ILE A 33 -12.37 7.58 3.01
C ILE A 33 -12.77 6.36 2.19
N THR A 34 -12.07 5.24 2.38
CA THR A 34 -12.36 3.99 1.66
C THR A 34 -13.76 3.47 1.95
N TYR A 35 -14.14 3.34 3.23
CA TYR A 35 -15.48 2.85 3.60
C TYR A 35 -16.57 3.86 3.22
N GLY A 36 -16.32 5.15 3.41
CA GLY A 36 -17.26 6.22 3.09
C GLY A 36 -17.58 6.30 1.60
N ALA A 37 -16.59 6.12 0.72
CA ALA A 37 -16.80 6.10 -0.73
C ALA A 37 -17.82 5.03 -1.16
N ARG A 38 -17.77 3.85 -0.52
CA ARG A 38 -18.70 2.75 -0.78
C ARG A 38 -19.91 2.72 0.17
N LYS A 39 -20.12 3.78 0.97
CA LYS A 39 -21.23 3.93 1.93
C LYS A 39 -21.32 2.81 2.97
N ILE A 40 -20.18 2.21 3.32
CA ILE A 40 -20.07 1.14 4.32
C ILE A 40 -19.95 1.76 5.71
N THR A 41 -20.85 1.38 6.63
CA THR A 41 -20.84 1.89 8.01
C THR A 41 -19.86 1.10 8.89
N ARG A 42 -19.74 1.47 10.17
CA ARG A 42 -18.90 0.71 11.11
C ARG A 42 -19.55 -0.61 11.51
N GLU A 43 -20.87 -0.63 11.55
CA GLU A 43 -21.73 -1.74 11.94
C GLU A 43 -21.97 -2.72 10.78
N ASP A 44 -21.70 -2.28 9.54
CA ASP A 44 -21.76 -3.12 8.33
C ASP A 44 -20.57 -4.09 8.26
N HIS A 45 -20.66 -5.18 9.02
CA HIS A 45 -19.60 -6.20 9.06
C HIS A 45 -19.39 -6.92 7.72
N GLU A 46 -20.45 -7.07 6.92
CA GLU A 46 -20.41 -7.76 5.64
C GLU A 46 -19.68 -6.91 4.60
N GLY A 47 -20.09 -5.66 4.40
CA GLY A 47 -19.43 -4.73 3.48
C GLY A 47 -17.96 -4.51 3.84
N ARG A 48 -17.63 -4.44 5.14
CA ARG A 48 -16.23 -4.36 5.59
C ARG A 48 -15.41 -5.61 5.25
N THR A 49 -16.03 -6.78 5.27
CA THR A 49 -15.40 -8.04 4.87
C THR A 49 -15.19 -8.07 3.35
N GLU A 50 -16.16 -7.58 2.58
CA GLU A 50 -16.04 -7.44 1.13
C GLU A 50 -14.87 -6.56 0.70
N ILE A 51 -14.60 -5.44 1.37
CA ILE A 51 -13.43 -4.60 1.07
C ILE A 51 -12.11 -5.37 1.20
N VAL A 52 -12.01 -6.23 2.21
CA VAL A 52 -10.82 -7.06 2.41
C VAL A 52 -10.75 -8.14 1.32
N ARG A 53 -11.87 -8.76 0.98
CA ARG A 53 -11.96 -9.73 -0.12
C ARG A 53 -11.54 -9.09 -1.44
N ASP A 54 -12.04 -7.92 -1.78
CA ASP A 54 -11.68 -7.20 -3.00
C ASP A 54 -10.17 -6.94 -3.08
N ASN A 55 -9.55 -6.57 -1.96
CA ASN A 55 -8.10 -6.44 -1.91
C ASN A 55 -7.40 -7.77 -2.23
N LEU A 56 -7.81 -8.86 -1.59
CA LEU A 56 -7.22 -10.19 -1.85
C LEU A 56 -7.56 -10.76 -3.24
N CYS A 57 -8.63 -10.28 -3.86
CA CYS A 57 -9.00 -10.54 -5.25
C CYS A 57 -8.49 -9.46 -6.23
N PHE A 58 -7.51 -8.65 -5.80
CA PHE A 58 -6.80 -7.67 -6.63
C PHE A 58 -7.70 -6.64 -7.32
N TYR A 59 -8.86 -6.34 -6.72
CA TYR A 59 -9.88 -5.44 -7.27
C TYR A 59 -10.32 -5.80 -8.70
N GLY A 60 -10.20 -7.07 -9.09
CA GLY A 60 -10.52 -7.54 -10.44
C GLY A 60 -9.49 -7.14 -11.51
N ALA A 61 -8.31 -6.67 -11.12
CA ALA A 61 -7.26 -6.32 -12.07
C ALA A 61 -6.80 -7.55 -12.90
N PRO A 62 -6.46 -7.37 -14.18
CA PRO A 62 -5.99 -8.46 -15.04
C PRO A 62 -4.57 -8.93 -14.68
N HIS A 63 -3.79 -8.10 -13.98
CA HIS A 63 -2.40 -8.38 -13.66
C HIS A 63 -2.06 -7.99 -12.23
N VAL A 64 -1.10 -8.73 -11.64
CA VAL A 64 -0.49 -8.40 -10.35
C VAL A 64 1.02 -8.64 -10.42
N ALA A 65 1.80 -7.67 -9.94
CA ALA A 65 3.23 -7.79 -9.74
C ALA A 65 3.53 -7.98 -8.25
N PHE A 66 4.31 -9.00 -7.89
CA PHE A 66 4.71 -9.25 -6.51
C PHE A 66 6.18 -8.85 -6.31
N LEU A 67 6.44 -7.94 -5.37
CA LEU A 67 7.78 -7.41 -5.14
C LEU A 67 8.42 -8.13 -3.96
N PHE A 68 9.33 -9.03 -4.30
CA PHE A 68 10.13 -9.79 -3.35
C PHE A 68 11.51 -9.15 -3.15
N MET A 69 12.05 -9.25 -1.93
CA MET A 69 13.45 -8.98 -1.61
C MET A 69 14.12 -10.21 -1.00
N PRO A 70 15.42 -10.43 -1.22
CA PRO A 70 16.13 -11.48 -0.49
C PRO A 70 16.11 -11.21 1.02
N GLU A 71 16.02 -12.26 1.81
CA GLU A 71 16.16 -12.23 3.25
C GLU A 71 17.65 -12.21 3.62
N MET A 72 18.10 -11.10 4.17
CA MET A 72 19.48 -10.89 4.65
C MET A 72 19.47 -10.00 5.89
N GLU A 73 20.63 -9.86 6.55
CA GLU A 73 20.76 -8.88 7.63
C GLU A 73 20.73 -7.46 7.05
N GLY A 74 19.88 -6.60 7.61
CA GLY A 74 19.82 -5.17 7.26
C GLY A 74 19.16 -4.86 5.91
N THR A 75 17.95 -5.36 5.66
CA THR A 75 17.21 -5.19 4.38
C THR A 75 16.58 -3.80 4.19
N GLU A 76 16.83 -2.83 5.07
CA GLU A 76 16.15 -1.54 5.01
C GLU A 76 16.50 -0.75 3.74
N ARG A 77 17.72 -0.94 3.22
CA ARG A 77 18.17 -0.25 1.99
C ARG A 77 17.55 -0.88 0.75
N GLU A 78 17.50 -2.20 0.71
CA GLU A 78 16.89 -2.98 -0.36
C GLU A 78 15.37 -2.73 -0.41
N ALA A 79 14.74 -2.59 0.75
CA ALA A 79 13.34 -2.16 0.83
C ALA A 79 13.13 -0.73 0.28
N ALA A 80 14.08 0.19 0.52
CA ALA A 80 14.04 1.53 -0.06
C ALA A 80 14.21 1.50 -1.60
N ASP A 81 15.13 0.69 -2.11
CA ASP A 81 15.34 0.48 -3.54
C ASP A 81 14.10 -0.11 -4.22
N LEU A 82 13.47 -1.12 -3.60
CA LEU A 82 12.20 -1.67 -4.06
C LEU A 82 11.08 -0.63 -4.02
N GLY A 83 11.05 0.24 -3.02
CA GLY A 83 10.10 1.36 -2.96
C GLY A 83 10.26 2.33 -4.13
N MET A 84 11.50 2.69 -4.48
CA MET A 84 11.81 3.51 -5.66
C MET A 84 11.40 2.82 -6.96
N TYR A 85 11.72 1.53 -7.10
CA TYR A 85 11.34 0.73 -8.26
C TYR A 85 9.82 0.64 -8.42
N ALA A 86 9.10 0.35 -7.33
CA ALA A 86 7.64 0.30 -7.32
C ALA A 86 7.01 1.62 -7.74
N GLN A 87 7.53 2.74 -7.22
CA GLN A 87 7.04 4.06 -7.58
C GLN A 87 7.30 4.38 -9.06
N ASN A 88 8.47 4.03 -9.60
CA ASN A 88 8.76 4.19 -11.02
C ASN A 88 7.81 3.35 -11.89
N PHE A 89 7.51 2.12 -11.48
CA PHE A 89 6.54 1.27 -12.17
C PHE A 89 5.13 1.89 -12.17
N LEU A 90 4.65 2.39 -11.03
CA LEU A 90 3.35 3.08 -10.93
C LEU A 90 3.30 4.35 -11.78
N LEU A 91 4.37 5.15 -11.79
CA LEU A 91 4.46 6.35 -12.64
C LEU A 91 4.47 5.99 -14.13
N SER A 92 5.15 4.90 -14.51
CA SER A 92 5.16 4.39 -15.88
C SER A 92 3.76 3.94 -16.33
N LEU A 93 3.03 3.21 -15.47
CA LEU A 93 1.64 2.84 -15.72
C LEU A 93 0.79 4.09 -15.99
N ALA A 94 0.88 5.09 -15.12
CA ALA A 94 0.12 6.34 -15.26
C ALA A 94 0.47 7.08 -16.57
N ALA A 95 1.75 7.12 -16.96
CA ALA A 95 2.20 7.74 -18.21
C ALA A 95 1.62 7.05 -19.47
N HIS A 96 1.22 5.78 -19.35
CA HIS A 96 0.61 4.98 -20.41
C HIS A 96 -0.90 4.78 -20.20
N SER A 97 -1.55 5.62 -19.38
CA SER A 97 -2.99 5.55 -19.09
C SER A 97 -3.45 4.26 -18.40
N TYR A 98 -2.55 3.57 -17.71
CA TYR A 98 -2.86 2.45 -16.82
C TYR A 98 -2.88 2.88 -15.36
N HIS A 99 -3.50 2.05 -14.52
CA HIS A 99 -3.65 2.28 -13.09
C HIS A 99 -3.00 1.13 -12.31
N GLY A 100 -2.43 1.45 -11.15
CA GLY A 100 -1.82 0.48 -10.26
C GLY A 100 -2.22 0.74 -8.81
N ILE A 101 -2.48 -0.33 -8.07
CA ILE A 101 -2.87 -0.30 -6.66
C ILE A 101 -1.81 -1.07 -5.86
N PRO A 102 -0.95 -0.40 -5.09
CA PRO A 102 -0.04 -1.06 -4.15
C PRO A 102 -0.82 -1.67 -2.98
N GLN A 103 -0.50 -2.92 -2.64
CA GLN A 103 -1.26 -3.73 -1.69
C GLN A 103 -0.33 -4.39 -0.67
N ALA A 104 -0.18 -3.75 0.48
CA ALA A 104 0.53 -4.32 1.62
C ALA A 104 -0.22 -5.51 2.25
N ALA A 105 -1.55 -5.58 2.14
CA ALA A 105 -2.32 -6.66 2.77
C ALA A 105 -1.95 -8.06 2.22
N VAL A 106 -1.42 -8.13 0.99
CA VAL A 106 -1.03 -9.40 0.37
C VAL A 106 0.25 -9.98 0.99
N SER A 107 1.13 -9.15 1.58
CA SER A 107 2.32 -9.65 2.28
C SER A 107 1.99 -10.37 3.59
N LEU A 108 0.77 -10.24 4.11
CA LEU A 108 0.27 -11.05 5.23
C LEU A 108 0.05 -12.53 4.84
N PHE A 109 0.09 -12.83 3.55
CA PHE A 109 -0.07 -14.16 2.96
C PHE A 109 1.18 -14.55 2.14
N ALA A 110 2.36 -14.13 2.59
CA ALA A 110 3.60 -14.28 1.83
C ALA A 110 3.94 -15.74 1.53
N GLY A 111 3.82 -16.66 2.50
CA GLY A 111 4.05 -18.09 2.26
C GLY A 111 3.08 -18.69 1.25
N THR A 112 1.81 -18.28 1.27
CA THR A 112 0.82 -18.71 0.26
C THR A 112 1.22 -18.22 -1.13
N THR A 113 1.61 -16.95 -1.23
CA THR A 113 2.05 -16.33 -2.50
C THR A 113 3.30 -17.01 -3.05
N ARG A 114 4.32 -17.23 -2.20
CA ARG A 114 5.54 -17.95 -2.58
C ARG A 114 5.23 -19.35 -3.12
N LYS A 115 4.42 -20.12 -2.37
CA LYS A 115 4.03 -21.48 -2.76
C LYS A 115 3.30 -21.51 -4.10
N ALA A 116 2.38 -20.58 -4.33
CA ALA A 116 1.60 -20.51 -5.56
C ALA A 116 2.46 -20.18 -6.79
N LEU A 117 3.50 -19.37 -6.61
CA LEU A 117 4.37 -18.89 -7.69
C LEU A 117 5.68 -19.67 -7.84
N GLY A 118 5.96 -20.62 -6.93
CA GLY A 118 7.23 -21.36 -6.91
C GLY A 118 8.43 -20.48 -6.55
N VAL A 119 8.23 -19.43 -5.76
CA VAL A 119 9.32 -18.56 -5.28
C VAL A 119 10.09 -19.29 -4.17
N GLU A 120 11.41 -19.27 -4.28
CA GLU A 120 12.30 -19.95 -3.33
C GLU A 120 12.13 -19.41 -1.89
N PRO A 121 12.34 -20.27 -0.87
CA PRO A 121 12.50 -19.79 0.51
C PRO A 121 13.64 -18.76 0.60
N GLY A 122 13.54 -17.80 1.53
CA GLY A 122 14.53 -16.74 1.68
C GLY A 122 14.25 -15.49 0.83
N TYR A 123 13.06 -15.36 0.24
CA TYR A 123 12.56 -14.12 -0.33
C TYR A 123 11.35 -13.60 0.46
N LYS A 124 11.46 -12.39 0.99
CA LYS A 124 10.38 -11.68 1.68
C LYS A 124 9.51 -10.91 0.70
N LEU A 125 8.20 -11.07 0.80
CA LEU A 125 7.22 -10.31 0.04
C LEU A 125 6.99 -8.96 0.72
N LEU A 126 7.36 -7.86 0.07
CA LEU A 126 7.14 -6.51 0.61
C LEU A 126 5.68 -6.08 0.39
N PHE A 127 5.20 -6.13 -0.86
CA PHE A 127 3.80 -5.91 -1.25
C PHE A 127 3.53 -6.40 -2.68
N GLY A 128 2.24 -6.49 -3.04
CA GLY A 128 1.79 -6.67 -4.42
C GLY A 128 1.39 -5.34 -5.06
N ILE A 129 1.34 -5.29 -6.40
CA ILE A 129 0.75 -4.20 -7.17
C ILE A 129 -0.23 -4.81 -8.17
N ALA A 130 -1.53 -4.65 -7.94
CA ALA A 130 -2.55 -4.96 -8.94
C ALA A 130 -2.59 -3.83 -9.99
N PHE A 131 -2.67 -4.16 -11.27
CA PHE A 131 -2.66 -3.13 -12.33
C PHE A 131 -3.43 -3.52 -13.59
N GLY A 132 -3.89 -2.49 -14.31
CA GLY A 132 -4.66 -2.61 -15.54
C GLY A 132 -5.36 -1.30 -15.91
N CYS A 133 -6.40 -1.39 -16.73
CA CYS A 133 -7.30 -0.25 -16.97
C CYS A 133 -8.24 -0.10 -15.78
N GLY A 134 -8.26 1.08 -15.17
CA GLY A 134 -9.12 1.33 -14.00
C GLY A 134 -10.57 1.56 -14.40
N ASN A 135 -11.49 1.14 -13.55
CA ASN A 135 -12.92 1.42 -13.71
C ASN A 135 -13.26 2.79 -13.11
N GLU A 136 -13.50 3.80 -13.94
CA GLU A 136 -13.82 5.16 -13.49
C GLU A 136 -15.16 5.27 -12.74
N GLU A 137 -16.05 4.29 -12.91
CA GLU A 137 -17.35 4.24 -12.23
C GLU A 137 -17.25 3.69 -10.80
N ASP A 138 -16.14 3.04 -10.42
CA ASP A 138 -15.95 2.58 -9.04
C ASP A 138 -15.81 3.78 -8.10
N ALA A 139 -16.54 3.77 -6.98
CA ALA A 139 -16.54 4.85 -6.01
C ALA A 139 -15.14 5.12 -5.40
N LEU A 140 -14.25 4.14 -5.39
CA LEU A 140 -12.86 4.27 -4.93
C LEU A 140 -11.93 4.86 -5.98
N PHE A 141 -12.31 4.88 -7.27
CA PHE A 141 -11.43 5.35 -8.34
C PHE A 141 -10.93 6.78 -8.11
N ASN A 142 -11.81 7.64 -7.60
CA ASN A 142 -11.50 9.03 -7.30
C ASN A 142 -11.22 9.28 -5.80
N ALA A 143 -11.10 8.23 -4.99
CA ALA A 143 -10.83 8.37 -3.56
C ALA A 143 -9.39 8.88 -3.34
N ARG A 144 -9.27 10.08 -2.76
CA ARG A 144 -7.96 10.70 -2.48
C ARG A 144 -7.75 10.82 -0.98
N PRO A 145 -6.81 10.08 -0.37
CA PRO A 145 -6.56 10.14 1.07
C PRO A 145 -5.89 11.43 1.59
N GLY A 146 -5.82 12.47 0.76
CA GLY A 146 -5.11 13.71 1.09
C GLY A 146 -3.60 13.52 1.20
N ARG A 147 -2.91 14.60 1.58
CA ARG A 147 -1.50 14.61 1.97
C ARG A 147 -1.38 15.50 3.20
N VAL A 148 -0.37 15.23 4.02
CA VAL A 148 -0.06 16.10 5.16
C VAL A 148 0.61 17.39 4.69
N GLU A 149 0.52 18.42 5.52
CA GLU A 149 1.20 19.68 5.27
C GLU A 149 2.72 19.46 5.10
N LEU A 150 3.38 20.29 4.28
CA LEU A 150 4.82 20.16 4.04
C LEU A 150 5.63 20.27 5.34
N ALA A 151 5.23 21.18 6.24
CA ALA A 151 5.89 21.36 7.53
C ALA A 151 5.81 20.11 8.45
N GLU A 152 4.90 19.17 8.16
CA GLU A 152 4.78 17.92 8.90
C GLU A 152 5.72 16.80 8.41
N SER A 153 6.24 16.92 7.17
CA SER A 153 7.11 15.93 6.51
C SER A 153 8.49 16.46 6.17
N ILE A 154 8.70 17.78 6.23
CA ILE A 154 9.94 18.46 5.86
C ILE A 154 10.43 19.28 7.05
N VAL A 155 11.67 19.04 7.46
CA VAL A 155 12.40 19.90 8.40
C VAL A 155 13.46 20.67 7.62
N LEU A 156 13.33 21.99 7.59
CA LEU A 156 14.29 22.86 6.93
C LEU A 156 15.45 23.16 7.88
N HIS A 157 16.65 22.70 7.52
CA HIS A 157 17.90 23.18 8.10
C HIS A 157 18.48 24.22 7.15
N GLY A 158 18.82 25.41 7.66
CA GLY A 158 18.93 26.61 6.84
C GLY A 158 19.95 26.59 5.68
N TYR A 159 19.74 27.50 4.74
CA TYR A 159 20.80 28.26 4.06
C TYR A 159 20.44 29.75 4.25
N PRO A 160 21.38 30.67 4.53
CA PRO A 160 21.06 32.09 4.61
C PRO A 160 20.42 32.52 3.29
N ARG A 161 19.28 33.23 3.34
CA ARG A 161 18.72 33.89 2.16
C ARG A 161 19.83 34.74 1.55
N ARG A 162 20.32 34.38 0.36
CA ARG A 162 20.83 35.43 -0.53
C ARG A 162 19.62 36.33 -0.84
N PRO A 163 19.74 37.66 -0.71
CA PRO A 163 18.78 38.57 -1.32
C PRO A 163 18.61 38.19 -2.79
N LEU A 164 17.40 38.31 -3.33
CA LEU A 164 17.03 37.98 -4.72
C LEU A 164 17.65 38.97 -5.75
N ASP A 165 18.78 39.59 -5.42
CA ASP A 165 19.23 40.84 -6.02
C ASP A 165 20.54 40.69 -6.81
N VAL A 166 21.01 39.47 -7.07
CA VAL A 166 22.22 39.25 -7.88
C VAL A 166 22.02 38.04 -8.80
N LEU A 167 21.79 38.35 -10.08
CA LEU A 167 21.87 37.43 -11.21
C LEU A 167 23.31 36.97 -11.45
#